data_AF-A0A3N5MD90-F1
#
_entry.id   AF-A0A3N5MD90-F1
#
_cell.length_a   1.000
_cell.length_b   1.000
_cell.length_c   1.000
_cell.angle_alpha   90.00
_cell.angle_beta   90.00
_cell.angle_gamma   90.00
#
_symmetry.space_group_name_H-M   'P 1'
#
loop_
_entity.id
_entity.type
_entity.pdbx_description
1 polymer ?
#
loop_
_entity_poly.entity_id
_entity_poly.type
_entity_poly.pdbx_seq_one_letter_code
_entity_poly.pdbx_strand_id
1 'polypeptide(L)'
;MTVALVLLLAGCTGLAGSTGTPTGSAVSGSSAGTAAPSTAQTPTQSVGAAPAEEATAAATNTAVTAASQAAPTPEATPNNGVSANATSSPSAAAPGQSSAGSTHTPVATDTPVAAASPSVTSVPTQASAATSAPAAAAAPDLDSLRIALAPVVQGLASPLYVTHAGDGSGRLFVVEKKGAIRIIAEGEVLDAPFLEISDRVGSSASEQGLLGLAFPPDYASRKFFFVNYTDKSGDTVVARYNVTEDPNLADPGSEFVILTFDQPAANHNGGGLVFGPDGYLWIGTGDGGAANDRFGNGQNPETWLAKMLRIDVTSDPAKQYQVPPDNPSMSQEWEVQPEIWAIGLRNPWRYSF
;
A
#
# COMPACT_ATOMS: atom_id res chain seq x y z
N MET A 1 -18.98 16.56 -20.86
CA MET A 1 -17.78 16.71 -20.01
C MET A 1 -17.08 15.36 -20.00
N THR A 2 -15.85 15.28 -20.50
CA THR A 2 -15.13 14.01 -20.61
C THR A 2 -14.26 13.82 -19.38
N VAL A 3 -14.52 12.79 -18.59
CA VAL A 3 -13.66 12.40 -17.46
C VAL A 3 -12.62 11.43 -18.00
N ALA A 4 -11.34 11.83 -17.99
CA ALA A 4 -10.23 10.96 -18.33
C ALA A 4 -9.73 10.25 -17.06
N LEU A 5 -9.80 8.92 -17.04
CA LEU A 5 -9.21 8.09 -16.00
C LEU A 5 -7.97 7.39 -16.57
N VAL A 6 -6.82 7.58 -15.92
CA VAL A 6 -5.57 6.92 -16.31
C VAL A 6 -5.43 5.62 -15.52
N LEU A 7 -5.27 4.51 -16.22
CA LEU A 7 -4.99 3.20 -15.64
C LEU A 7 -3.63 2.71 -16.12
N LEU A 8 -2.87 2.06 -15.23
CA LEU A 8 -1.71 1.28 -15.62
C LEU A 8 -2.15 -0.11 -16.10
N LEU A 9 -1.64 -0.52 -17.26
CA LEU A 9 -1.89 -1.82 -17.86
C LEU A 9 -0.55 -2.54 -18.02
N ALA A 10 -0.31 -3.56 -17.21
CA ALA A 10 0.88 -4.40 -17.32
C ALA A 10 0.78 -5.31 -18.55
N GLY A 11 1.44 -4.91 -19.64
CA GLY A 11 1.48 -5.69 -20.88
C GLY A 11 2.18 -7.02 -20.71
N CYS A 12 1.42 -8.13 -20.72
CA CYS A 12 1.99 -9.48 -20.75
C CYS A 12 2.54 -9.79 -22.15
N THR A 13 3.81 -9.45 -22.39
CA THR A 13 4.57 -9.85 -23.58
C THR A 13 4.87 -11.34 -23.55
N GLY A 14 3.88 -12.14 -23.94
CA GLY A 14 4.03 -13.59 -24.04
C GLY A 14 5.17 -13.98 -25.00
N LEU A 15 6.08 -14.82 -24.54
CA LEU A 15 7.12 -15.39 -25.39
C LEU A 15 6.46 -16.28 -26.46
N ALA A 16 6.47 -15.82 -27.71
CA ALA A 16 6.09 -16.64 -28.84
C ALA A 16 7.10 -17.76 -29.03
N GLY A 17 6.77 -18.96 -28.54
CA GLY A 17 7.64 -20.14 -28.64
C GLY A 17 7.88 -20.54 -30.10
N SER A 18 9.12 -20.38 -30.57
CA SER A 18 9.51 -20.80 -31.92
C SER A 18 9.58 -22.34 -32.00
N THR A 19 8.61 -22.96 -32.68
CA THR A 19 8.56 -24.40 -32.91
C THR A 19 9.50 -24.80 -34.05
N GLY A 20 10.79 -24.92 -33.73
CA GLY A 20 11.81 -25.40 -34.65
C GLY A 20 11.54 -26.82 -35.16
N THR A 21 11.43 -26.99 -36.48
CA THR A 21 11.33 -28.29 -37.15
C THR A 21 12.70 -28.67 -37.73
N PRO A 22 13.26 -29.86 -37.45
CA PRO A 22 14.60 -30.23 -37.91
C PRO A 22 14.60 -30.75 -39.36
N THR A 23 15.62 -30.37 -40.13
CA THR A 23 16.02 -31.05 -41.38
C THR A 23 17.51 -31.37 -41.36
N GLY A 24 17.90 -32.44 -42.07
CA GLY A 24 19.16 -33.15 -41.85
C GLY A 24 20.39 -32.64 -42.62
N SER A 25 21.51 -33.32 -42.37
CA SER A 25 22.85 -32.96 -42.86
C SER A 25 23.06 -33.12 -44.38
N ALA A 26 23.96 -32.29 -44.91
CA ALA A 26 24.82 -32.63 -46.04
C ALA A 26 26.27 -32.17 -45.71
N VAL A 27 27.28 -32.77 -46.36
CA VAL A 27 28.71 -32.63 -46.03
C VAL A 27 29.50 -32.17 -47.28
N SER A 28 30.71 -31.64 -47.05
CA SER A 28 31.73 -31.16 -48.01
C SER A 28 31.62 -29.68 -48.44
N GLY A 29 32.73 -28.96 -48.63
CA GLY A 29 34.12 -29.31 -48.31
C GLY A 29 35.19 -28.30 -48.75
N SER A 30 36.38 -28.38 -48.13
CA SER A 30 37.72 -27.96 -48.62
C SER A 30 37.87 -26.72 -49.53
N SER A 31 38.53 -25.67 -49.01
CA SER A 31 39.87 -25.22 -49.48
C SER A 31 40.38 -23.99 -48.70
N ALA A 32 41.63 -23.55 -48.95
CA ALA A 32 42.37 -22.59 -48.12
C ALA A 32 42.51 -21.17 -48.75
N GLY A 33 42.79 -20.16 -47.93
CA GLY A 33 43.00 -18.76 -48.35
C GLY A 33 43.89 -17.96 -47.39
N THR A 34 45.10 -17.63 -47.83
CA THR A 34 46.24 -17.06 -47.09
C THR A 34 46.13 -15.60 -46.61
N ALA A 35 46.65 -15.37 -45.38
CA ALA A 35 47.67 -14.38 -44.98
C ALA A 35 47.39 -12.86 -44.83
N ALA A 36 47.81 -12.37 -43.65
CA ALA A 36 48.49 -11.08 -43.34
C ALA A 36 47.74 -9.73 -43.46
N PRO A 37 48.05 -8.81 -42.52
CA PRO A 37 48.71 -7.55 -42.86
C PRO A 37 50.08 -7.38 -42.16
N SER A 38 50.85 -6.36 -42.55
CA SER A 38 52.25 -6.14 -42.14
C SER A 38 52.52 -4.70 -41.68
N THR A 39 53.43 -4.55 -40.69
CA THR A 39 54.29 -3.37 -40.37
C THR A 39 53.64 -1.96 -40.38
N ALA A 40 53.42 -1.25 -39.27
CA ALA A 40 54.32 -0.85 -38.15
C ALA A 40 55.32 0.28 -38.47
N GLN A 41 55.34 1.34 -37.64
CA GLN A 41 56.54 1.83 -36.92
C GLN A 41 56.22 2.96 -35.91
N THR A 42 56.75 2.83 -34.69
CA THR A 42 57.02 3.94 -33.75
C THR A 42 58.43 4.49 -34.06
N PRO A 43 58.88 5.61 -33.45
CA PRO A 43 59.86 5.43 -32.37
C PRO A 43 59.94 6.53 -31.27
N THR A 44 59.96 6.11 -30.00
CA THR A 44 60.88 6.59 -28.91
C THR A 44 60.79 8.04 -28.37
N GLN A 45 61.14 8.37 -27.10
CA GLN A 45 61.59 7.57 -25.94
C GLN A 45 61.41 8.31 -24.57
N SER A 46 61.34 7.52 -23.47
CA SER A 46 61.85 7.67 -22.07
C SER A 46 62.14 9.06 -21.45
N VAL A 47 62.05 9.30 -20.12
CA VAL A 47 62.30 8.49 -18.88
C VAL A 47 61.24 8.93 -17.81
N GLY A 48 60.85 8.27 -16.71
CA GLY A 48 61.33 7.15 -15.86
C GLY A 48 61.52 7.64 -14.40
N ALA A 49 61.56 6.85 -13.32
CA ALA A 49 61.59 5.39 -13.12
C ALA A 49 60.88 4.97 -11.79
N ALA A 50 60.87 3.67 -11.45
CA ALA A 50 60.17 3.07 -10.28
C ALA A 50 61.05 3.08 -8.98
N PRO A 51 60.71 2.45 -7.81
CA PRO A 51 60.17 1.08 -7.63
C PRO A 51 59.16 0.79 -6.47
N ALA A 52 58.53 -0.40 -6.54
CA ALA A 52 58.12 -1.31 -5.43
C ALA A 52 57.09 -0.82 -4.36
N GLU A 53 56.38 -1.68 -3.60
CA GLU A 53 56.46 -3.15 -3.35
C GLU A 53 55.15 -3.94 -3.66
N GLU A 54 55.16 -5.25 -3.37
CA GLU A 54 54.24 -6.29 -3.85
C GLU A 54 53.80 -7.26 -2.73
N ALA A 55 52.50 -7.60 -2.66
CA ALA A 55 51.92 -8.82 -2.06
C ALA A 55 50.43 -8.90 -2.47
N THR A 56 49.80 -9.95 -3.02
CA THR A 56 49.81 -11.42 -2.79
C THR A 56 49.35 -11.82 -1.38
N ALA A 57 48.37 -12.71 -1.15
CA ALA A 57 47.40 -13.42 -2.00
C ALA A 57 46.20 -13.83 -1.08
N ALA A 58 45.15 -14.57 -1.45
CA ALA A 58 44.85 -15.38 -2.64
C ALA A 58 43.30 -15.49 -2.83
N ALA A 59 42.84 -16.37 -3.73
CA ALA A 59 41.43 -16.78 -3.82
C ALA A 59 41.28 -18.28 -3.50
N THR A 60 40.22 -18.66 -2.80
CA THR A 60 39.85 -20.07 -2.55
C THR A 60 38.34 -20.28 -2.77
N ASN A 61 37.99 -21.06 -3.79
CA ASN A 61 36.63 -21.57 -3.97
C ASN A 61 36.35 -22.66 -2.92
N THR A 62 35.25 -22.54 -2.19
CA THR A 62 34.65 -23.66 -1.46
C THR A 62 33.24 -23.86 -1.99
N ALA A 63 33.02 -24.95 -2.72
CA ALA A 63 31.68 -25.35 -3.12
C ALA A 63 30.90 -25.88 -1.92
N VAL A 64 29.63 -25.51 -1.78
CA VAL A 64 28.68 -26.16 -0.86
C VAL A 64 27.64 -26.89 -1.70
N THR A 65 27.40 -28.15 -1.35
CA THR A 65 26.70 -29.13 -2.18
C THR A 65 25.19 -28.83 -2.29
N ALA A 66 24.62 -29.06 -3.46
CA ALA A 66 23.17 -28.99 -3.65
C ALA A 66 22.45 -30.09 -2.84
N ALA A 67 21.44 -29.69 -2.07
CA ALA A 67 20.43 -30.59 -1.51
C ALA A 67 19.16 -30.51 -2.38
N SER A 68 18.66 -31.67 -2.82
CA SER A 68 17.46 -31.80 -3.65
C SER A 68 16.27 -32.28 -2.79
N GLN A 69 15.06 -32.21 -3.38
CA GLN A 69 13.74 -32.59 -2.83
C GLN A 69 13.06 -31.51 -1.95
N ALA A 70 11.75 -31.27 -2.05
CA ALA A 70 10.75 -31.78 -3.02
C ALA A 70 9.64 -30.75 -3.27
N ALA A 71 8.90 -30.90 -4.37
CA ALA A 71 7.69 -30.13 -4.66
C ALA A 71 6.44 -30.80 -4.04
N PRO A 72 5.51 -30.03 -3.43
CA PRO A 72 4.22 -30.55 -3.00
C PRO A 72 3.26 -30.67 -4.20
N THR A 73 2.65 -31.84 -4.35
CA THR A 73 1.53 -32.09 -5.28
C THR A 73 0.24 -31.52 -4.67
N PRO A 74 -0.72 -30.97 -5.43
CA PRO A 74 -1.98 -30.48 -4.86
C PRO A 74 -2.84 -31.64 -4.34
N GLU A 75 -3.39 -31.48 -3.14
CA GLU A 75 -4.38 -32.40 -2.56
C GLU A 75 -5.76 -31.71 -2.42
N ALA A 76 -6.83 -32.49 -2.48
CA ALA A 76 -8.18 -32.01 -2.71
C ALA A 76 -8.96 -31.70 -1.43
N THR A 77 -10.06 -30.95 -1.58
CA THR A 77 -11.06 -30.73 -0.53
C THR A 77 -11.84 -32.01 -0.21
N PRO A 78 -12.43 -32.06 0.99
CA PRO A 78 -13.81 -32.50 1.10
C PRO A 78 -14.71 -31.40 1.67
N ASN A 79 -15.87 -31.20 1.04
CA ASN A 79 -16.98 -30.49 1.64
C ASN A 79 -17.50 -31.27 2.87
N ASN A 80 -17.94 -30.55 3.90
CA ASN A 80 -19.21 -30.86 4.57
C ASN A 80 -19.71 -29.65 5.35
N GLY A 81 -20.85 -29.10 4.92
CA GLY A 81 -21.60 -28.11 5.68
C GLY A 81 -22.78 -28.77 6.38
N VAL A 82 -23.05 -28.36 7.62
CA VAL A 82 -24.33 -28.63 8.31
C VAL A 82 -24.82 -27.31 8.89
N SER A 83 -26.11 -27.03 8.75
CA SER A 83 -26.74 -25.79 9.18
C SER A 83 -27.27 -25.88 10.62
N ALA A 84 -27.45 -24.69 11.21
CA ALA A 84 -28.29 -24.31 12.34
C ALA A 84 -29.04 -25.40 13.15
N ASN A 85 -29.03 -25.24 14.48
CA ASN A 85 -30.21 -24.64 15.12
C ASN A 85 -29.88 -23.98 16.48
N ALA A 86 -30.73 -23.06 16.92
CA ALA A 86 -30.78 -22.56 18.29
C ALA A 86 -31.98 -23.16 19.03
N THR A 87 -31.86 -23.38 20.35
CA THR A 87 -32.99 -23.70 21.24
C THR A 87 -32.70 -23.27 22.68
N SER A 88 -33.74 -23.19 23.51
CA SER A 88 -33.78 -22.38 24.74
C SER A 88 -33.66 -23.16 26.06
N SER A 89 -33.17 -22.47 27.09
CA SER A 89 -33.60 -22.41 28.52
C SER A 89 -34.69 -23.40 29.02
N PRO A 90 -34.66 -23.84 30.31
CA PRO A 90 -34.88 -22.88 31.41
C PRO A 90 -34.34 -23.17 32.86
N SER A 91 -33.96 -22.08 33.54
CA SER A 91 -34.35 -21.67 34.93
C SER A 91 -33.86 -22.40 36.22
N ALA A 92 -33.95 -21.63 37.32
CA ALA A 92 -33.88 -21.98 38.76
C ALA A 92 -32.50 -22.34 39.38
N ALA A 93 -32.10 -21.86 40.57
CA ALA A 93 -32.69 -20.85 41.47
C ALA A 93 -31.63 -20.23 42.43
N ALA A 94 -31.97 -19.10 43.07
CA ALA A 94 -31.30 -18.54 44.26
C ALA A 94 -32.23 -18.66 45.50
N PRO A 95 -31.76 -18.38 46.74
CA PRO A 95 -32.11 -17.08 47.31
C PRO A 95 -31.18 -16.48 48.41
N GLY A 96 -31.29 -15.16 48.62
CA GLY A 96 -31.11 -14.48 49.92
C GLY A 96 -29.90 -13.53 50.06
N GLN A 97 -29.93 -12.49 50.91
CA GLN A 97 -31.05 -11.72 51.48
C GLN A 97 -30.51 -10.41 52.15
N SER A 98 -31.40 -9.58 52.74
CA SER A 98 -31.14 -8.28 53.43
C SER A 98 -30.98 -7.04 52.52
N SER A 99 -31.69 -5.89 52.60
CA SER A 99 -32.80 -5.34 53.43
C SER A 99 -32.48 -4.18 54.38
N ALA A 100 -32.70 -2.94 53.91
CA ALA A 100 -33.19 -1.78 54.69
C ALA A 100 -33.61 -0.66 53.70
N GLY A 101 -34.62 0.20 53.96
CA GLY A 101 -35.62 0.18 55.04
C GLY A 101 -35.98 1.58 55.54
N SER A 102 -37.02 2.22 55.00
CA SER A 102 -37.69 3.39 55.62
C SER A 102 -39.10 3.62 55.04
N THR A 103 -40.00 4.15 55.86
CA THR A 103 -41.46 4.12 55.65
C THR A 103 -42.13 5.41 56.11
N HIS A 104 -43.12 5.90 55.37
CA HIS A 104 -44.21 6.71 55.92
C HIS A 104 -45.54 6.38 55.22
N THR A 105 -46.63 6.44 55.98
CA THR A 105 -47.98 5.96 55.61
C THR A 105 -49.04 6.79 56.40
N PRO A 106 -50.36 6.65 56.19
CA PRO A 106 -51.17 7.71 55.55
C PRO A 106 -52.28 8.25 56.47
N VAL A 107 -53.27 8.98 55.93
CA VAL A 107 -54.73 8.69 56.00
C VAL A 107 -55.55 9.76 55.24
N ALA A 108 -56.83 9.43 55.00
CA ALA A 108 -57.91 10.09 54.24
C ALA A 108 -58.31 11.51 54.77
N THR A 109 -59.35 12.22 54.29
CA THR A 109 -60.70 11.76 53.87
C THR A 109 -61.48 12.76 52.99
N ASP A 110 -62.57 12.23 52.41
CA ASP A 110 -63.86 12.88 52.09
C ASP A 110 -64.15 13.49 50.71
N THR A 111 -65.45 13.76 50.50
CA THR A 111 -66.17 13.49 49.24
C THR A 111 -66.87 14.76 48.65
N PRO A 112 -67.75 14.73 47.62
CA PRO A 112 -67.61 15.63 46.47
C PRO A 112 -68.51 16.88 46.50
N VAL A 113 -68.09 17.91 45.76
CA VAL A 113 -68.94 19.07 45.39
C VAL A 113 -69.00 19.19 43.87
N ALA A 114 -70.21 19.30 43.31
CA ALA A 114 -70.41 19.53 41.89
C ALA A 114 -70.24 21.02 41.55
N ALA A 115 -69.40 21.33 40.57
CA ALA A 115 -69.22 22.66 40.01
C ALA A 115 -69.17 22.58 38.47
N ALA A 116 -69.52 23.68 37.79
CA ALA A 116 -69.90 23.67 36.37
C ALA A 116 -68.72 23.49 35.38
N SER A 117 -69.03 22.92 34.22
CA SER A 117 -68.10 22.76 33.09
C SER A 117 -67.60 24.12 32.58
N PRO A 118 -66.28 24.35 32.47
CA PRO A 118 -65.74 25.51 31.77
C PRO A 118 -65.85 25.30 30.25
N SER A 119 -66.41 26.29 29.54
CA SER A 119 -66.43 26.30 28.08
C SER A 119 -65.02 26.45 27.50
N VAL A 120 -64.56 25.48 26.71
CA VAL A 120 -63.26 25.54 26.05
C VAL A 120 -63.28 26.44 24.82
N THR A 121 -62.66 27.62 24.93
CA THR A 121 -62.37 28.48 23.77
C THR A 121 -61.23 27.86 22.96
N SER A 122 -61.49 27.52 21.69
CA SER A 122 -60.48 26.96 20.81
C SER A 122 -59.44 28.01 20.38
N VAL A 123 -58.17 27.74 20.68
CA VAL A 123 -57.03 28.49 20.12
C VAL A 123 -56.89 28.08 18.64
N PRO A 124 -56.75 29.03 17.70
CA PRO A 124 -56.60 28.69 16.28
C PRO A 124 -55.23 28.03 16.03
N THR A 125 -55.24 26.77 15.59
CA THR A 125 -54.03 26.05 15.18
C THR A 125 -53.37 26.74 14.00
N GLN A 126 -52.21 27.34 14.22
CA GLN A 126 -51.40 27.91 13.15
C GLN A 126 -50.77 26.76 12.34
N ALA A 127 -51.07 26.69 11.04
CA ALA A 127 -50.63 25.59 10.20
C ALA A 127 -49.10 25.64 10.00
N SER A 128 -48.39 24.63 10.51
CA SER A 128 -46.96 24.46 10.23
C SER A 128 -46.78 24.17 8.74
N ALA A 129 -46.06 25.04 8.02
CA ALA A 129 -45.75 24.84 6.62
C ALA A 129 -44.78 23.65 6.49
N ALA A 130 -45.26 22.55 5.90
CA ALA A 130 -44.43 21.37 5.69
C ALA A 130 -43.33 21.67 4.67
N THR A 131 -42.09 21.83 5.15
CA THR A 131 -40.90 21.87 4.31
C THR A 131 -40.83 20.57 3.53
N SER A 132 -41.09 20.63 2.23
CA SER A 132 -40.96 19.48 1.33
C SER A 132 -39.52 18.97 1.37
N ALA A 133 -39.32 17.71 1.74
CA ALA A 133 -38.01 17.07 1.63
C ALA A 133 -37.49 17.21 0.19
N PRO A 134 -36.18 17.46 -0.02
CA PRO A 134 -35.62 17.56 -1.37
C PRO A 134 -35.88 16.25 -2.12
N ALA A 135 -36.36 16.35 -3.35
CA ALA A 135 -36.64 15.19 -4.17
C ALA A 135 -35.37 14.35 -4.35
N ALA A 136 -35.45 13.05 -4.07
CA ALA A 136 -34.32 12.14 -4.24
C ALA A 136 -33.85 12.19 -5.70
N ALA A 137 -32.55 12.42 -5.91
CA ALA A 137 -31.97 12.41 -7.24
C ALA A 137 -32.17 11.04 -7.88
N ALA A 138 -32.55 11.01 -9.16
CA ALA A 138 -32.67 9.77 -9.91
C ALA A 138 -31.32 9.05 -9.96
N ALA A 139 -31.33 7.72 -9.78
CA ALA A 139 -30.13 6.91 -9.91
C ALA A 139 -29.57 7.01 -11.35
N PRO A 140 -28.23 7.01 -11.53
CA PRO A 140 -27.63 7.10 -12.85
C PRO A 140 -27.92 5.84 -13.68
N ASP A 141 -28.25 6.04 -14.96
CA ASP A 141 -28.39 4.98 -15.95
C ASP A 141 -27.01 4.41 -16.31
N LEU A 142 -26.66 3.28 -15.69
CA LEU A 142 -25.40 2.58 -15.94
C LEU A 142 -25.39 1.82 -17.28
N ASP A 143 -26.55 1.46 -17.84
CA ASP A 143 -26.65 0.78 -19.14
C ASP A 143 -26.35 1.74 -20.31
N SER A 144 -26.45 3.05 -20.07
CA SER A 144 -25.97 4.10 -20.98
C SER A 144 -24.43 4.25 -20.99
N LEU A 145 -23.72 3.80 -19.95
CA LEU A 145 -22.30 4.11 -19.74
C LEU A 145 -21.41 3.42 -20.79
N ARG A 146 -20.50 4.18 -21.40
CA ARG A 146 -19.51 3.66 -22.36
C ARG A 146 -18.11 4.03 -21.89
N ILE A 147 -17.31 3.02 -21.59
CA ILE A 147 -15.90 3.16 -21.18
C ILE A 147 -15.03 2.65 -22.33
N ALA A 148 -14.00 3.41 -22.69
CA ALA A 148 -12.98 3.01 -23.65
C ALA A 148 -11.60 3.29 -23.06
N LEU A 149 -10.63 2.41 -23.35
CA LEU A 149 -9.25 2.57 -22.93
C LEU A 149 -8.43 3.14 -24.09
N ALA A 150 -7.80 4.30 -23.88
CA ALA A 150 -6.85 4.89 -24.81
C ALA A 150 -5.43 4.71 -24.24
N PRO A 151 -4.46 4.17 -25.00
CA PRO A 151 -3.05 4.20 -24.60
C PRO A 151 -2.58 5.65 -24.44
N VAL A 152 -1.97 5.96 -23.29
CA VAL A 152 -1.38 7.29 -23.01
C VAL A 152 0.12 7.26 -23.34
N VAL A 153 0.86 6.34 -22.71
CA VAL A 153 2.30 6.10 -22.93
C VAL A 153 2.60 4.60 -23.02
N GLN A 154 3.81 4.27 -23.45
CA GLN A 154 4.38 2.92 -23.45
C GLN A 154 5.84 2.97 -22.94
N GLY A 155 6.49 1.82 -22.79
CA GLY A 155 7.92 1.73 -22.43
C GLY A 155 8.25 1.71 -20.92
N LEU A 156 7.24 1.85 -20.06
CA LEU A 156 7.40 1.80 -18.59
C LEU A 156 7.86 0.41 -18.09
N ALA A 157 8.81 0.40 -17.16
CA ALA A 157 9.47 -0.79 -16.63
C ALA A 157 8.79 -1.33 -15.36
N SER A 158 7.83 -2.25 -15.54
CA SER A 158 7.04 -2.85 -14.44
C SER A 158 6.38 -1.80 -13.53
N PRO A 159 5.50 -0.93 -14.06
CA PRO A 159 4.85 0.12 -13.28
C PRO A 159 3.79 -0.45 -12.33
N LEU A 160 3.77 0.03 -11.08
CA LEU A 160 2.93 -0.47 -9.98
C LEU A 160 1.92 0.54 -9.43
N TYR A 161 2.11 1.83 -9.69
CA TYR A 161 1.19 2.90 -9.27
C TYR A 161 1.33 4.13 -10.17
N VAL A 162 0.25 4.89 -10.33
CA VAL A 162 0.25 6.21 -10.98
C VAL A 162 -0.59 7.17 -10.15
N THR A 163 -0.10 8.39 -9.95
CA THR A 163 -0.80 9.45 -9.21
C THR A 163 -0.39 10.84 -9.70
N HIS A 164 -1.01 11.90 -9.19
CA HIS A 164 -0.63 13.28 -9.43
C HIS A 164 -0.14 13.95 -8.14
N ALA A 165 0.70 14.98 -8.26
CA ALA A 165 1.25 15.67 -7.09
C ALA A 165 0.34 16.76 -6.48
N GLY A 166 -0.87 16.97 -7.02
CA GLY A 166 -1.82 17.99 -6.54
C GLY A 166 -1.39 19.45 -6.78
N ASP A 167 -0.21 19.67 -7.38
CA ASP A 167 0.44 20.97 -7.59
C ASP A 167 -0.10 21.79 -8.76
N GLY A 168 -1.17 21.32 -9.43
CA GLY A 168 -1.73 21.95 -10.63
C GLY A 168 -0.91 21.79 -11.92
N SER A 169 0.25 21.11 -11.88
CA SER A 169 1.14 20.97 -13.04
C SER A 169 0.64 20.02 -14.14
N GLY A 170 -0.40 19.23 -13.86
CA GLY A 170 -0.92 18.20 -14.77
C GLY A 170 -0.01 16.96 -14.91
N ARG A 171 1.16 16.94 -14.25
CA ARG A 171 2.12 15.83 -14.29
C ARG A 171 1.58 14.59 -13.56
N LEU A 172 1.81 13.43 -14.14
CA LEU A 172 1.56 12.14 -13.51
C LEU A 172 2.89 11.49 -13.12
N PHE A 173 2.92 10.87 -11.95
CA PHE A 173 4.09 10.21 -11.38
C PHE A 173 3.82 8.71 -11.35
N VAL A 174 4.63 7.94 -12.08
CA VAL A 174 4.51 6.49 -12.20
C VAL A 174 5.60 5.82 -11.36
N VAL A 175 5.18 5.00 -10.40
CA VAL A 175 6.08 4.15 -9.61
C VAL A 175 6.47 2.92 -10.43
N GLU A 176 7.77 2.71 -10.64
CA GLU A 176 8.33 1.51 -11.27
C GLU A 176 9.01 0.61 -10.23
N LYS A 177 8.67 -0.67 -10.27
CA LYS A 177 8.97 -1.66 -9.22
C LYS A 177 10.43 -1.67 -8.72
N LYS A 178 11.40 -1.37 -9.59
CA LYS A 178 12.83 -1.47 -9.28
C LYS A 178 13.39 -0.36 -8.38
N GLY A 179 12.65 0.73 -8.17
CA GLY A 179 13.15 1.90 -7.42
C GLY A 179 13.12 3.22 -8.16
N ALA A 180 12.48 3.29 -9.34
CA ALA A 180 12.35 4.52 -10.12
C ALA A 180 10.94 5.11 -10.01
N ILE A 181 10.84 6.45 -10.06
CA ILE A 181 9.59 7.16 -10.31
C ILE A 181 9.73 7.89 -11.64
N ARG A 182 8.89 7.60 -12.62
CA ARG A 182 8.86 8.31 -13.92
C ARG A 182 7.84 9.46 -13.87
N ILE A 183 8.09 10.54 -14.62
CA ILE A 183 7.08 11.57 -14.89
C ILE A 183 6.50 11.33 -16.28
N ILE A 184 5.17 11.43 -16.37
CA ILE A 184 4.46 11.70 -17.63
C ILE A 184 4.03 13.16 -17.62
N ALA A 185 4.44 13.91 -18.64
CA ALA A 185 4.08 15.31 -18.86
C ALA A 185 3.70 15.51 -20.33
N GLU A 186 2.68 16.32 -20.61
CA GLU A 186 2.18 16.65 -21.97
C GLU A 186 1.83 15.45 -22.89
N GLY A 187 1.80 14.23 -22.35
CA GLY A 187 1.53 12.98 -23.07
C GLY A 187 2.75 12.07 -23.24
N GLU A 188 3.94 12.50 -22.84
CA GLU A 188 5.21 11.76 -23.01
C GLU A 188 5.86 11.42 -21.67
N VAL A 189 6.67 10.35 -21.64
CA VAL A 189 7.49 9.99 -20.45
C VAL A 189 8.79 10.79 -20.52
N LEU A 190 9.12 11.54 -19.47
CA LEU A 190 10.39 12.29 -19.42
C LEU A 190 11.59 11.33 -19.35
N ASP A 191 12.71 11.70 -19.98
CA ASP A 191 13.95 10.89 -20.04
C ASP A 191 14.55 10.60 -18.65
N ALA A 192 14.57 11.62 -17.78
CA ALA A 192 15.02 11.49 -16.40
C ALA A 192 13.88 10.97 -15.50
N PRO A 193 14.17 10.05 -14.56
CA PRO A 193 13.24 9.75 -13.48
C PRO A 193 13.18 10.92 -12.48
N PHE A 194 12.03 11.08 -11.84
CA PHE A 194 11.83 11.99 -10.70
C PHE A 194 12.64 11.54 -9.48
N LEU A 195 12.68 10.23 -9.22
CA LEU A 195 13.48 9.63 -8.16
C LEU A 195 14.07 8.32 -8.68
N GLU A 196 15.31 8.00 -8.29
CA GLU A 196 15.99 6.74 -8.60
C GLU A 196 16.71 6.25 -7.34
N ILE A 197 16.23 5.14 -6.77
CA ILE A 197 16.71 4.50 -5.53
C ILE A 197 16.81 2.97 -5.66
N SER A 198 17.05 2.46 -6.87
CA SER A 198 17.30 1.03 -7.10
C SER A 198 18.59 0.50 -6.43
N ASP A 199 19.43 1.39 -5.88
CA ASP A 199 20.57 1.08 -5.02
C ASP A 199 20.14 0.41 -3.69
N ARG A 200 19.00 0.81 -3.11
CA ARG A 200 18.47 0.33 -1.82
C ARG A 200 17.17 -0.49 -1.91
N VAL A 201 16.41 -0.37 -3.00
CA VAL A 201 15.15 -1.13 -3.20
C VAL A 201 15.41 -2.60 -3.56
N GLY A 202 14.94 -3.54 -2.74
CA GLY A 202 14.84 -4.96 -3.07
C GLY A 202 13.60 -5.24 -3.93
N SER A 203 13.79 -5.87 -5.09
CA SER A 203 12.72 -6.06 -6.09
C SER A 203 12.77 -7.43 -6.80
N SER A 204 13.42 -8.42 -6.18
CA SER A 204 13.64 -9.76 -6.74
C SER A 204 12.42 -10.68 -6.63
N ALA A 205 11.66 -10.60 -5.54
CA ALA A 205 10.40 -11.34 -5.38
C ALA A 205 9.22 -10.68 -6.11
N SER A 206 8.04 -11.30 -6.11
CA SER A 206 6.86 -10.82 -6.85
C SER A 206 6.29 -9.51 -6.31
N GLU A 207 6.18 -9.36 -4.98
CA GLU A 207 5.50 -8.24 -4.31
C GLU A 207 6.45 -7.22 -3.68
N GLN A 208 7.76 -7.50 -3.62
CA GLN A 208 8.79 -6.58 -3.15
C GLN A 208 9.18 -5.55 -4.23
N GLY A 209 9.49 -4.32 -3.84
CA GLY A 209 9.94 -3.26 -4.75
C GLY A 209 9.70 -1.86 -4.19
N LEU A 210 9.66 -0.85 -5.06
CA LEU A 210 9.06 0.45 -4.74
C LEU A 210 7.54 0.32 -4.93
N LEU A 211 6.78 0.40 -3.83
CA LEU A 211 5.38 -0.04 -3.75
C LEU A 211 4.39 1.11 -3.67
N GLY A 212 4.74 2.20 -2.96
CA GLY A 212 3.84 3.32 -2.68
C GLY A 212 4.50 4.67 -2.94
N LEU A 213 3.66 5.65 -3.29
CA LEU A 213 4.02 7.06 -3.48
C LEU A 213 2.85 7.92 -3.04
N ALA A 214 3.08 8.88 -2.14
CA ALA A 214 2.06 9.84 -1.71
C ALA A 214 2.64 11.27 -1.60
N PHE A 215 1.90 12.22 -2.15
CA PHE A 215 2.18 13.66 -2.03
C PHE A 215 1.24 14.26 -0.98
N PRO A 216 1.73 15.10 -0.03
CA PRO A 216 0.86 15.79 0.92
C PRO A 216 -0.06 16.79 0.19
N PRO A 217 -1.25 17.13 0.74
CA PRO A 217 -2.25 17.99 0.06
C PRO A 217 -1.76 19.38 -0.38
N ASP A 218 -0.68 19.88 0.21
CA ASP A 218 0.00 21.16 -0.03
C ASP A 218 1.46 20.97 -0.51
N TYR A 219 1.75 19.85 -1.19
CA TYR A 219 3.06 19.51 -1.75
C TYR A 219 3.74 20.68 -2.49
N ALA A 220 2.96 21.48 -3.22
CA ALA A 220 3.43 22.66 -3.93
C ALA A 220 4.25 23.63 -3.04
N SER A 221 3.90 23.76 -1.76
CA SER A 221 4.64 24.52 -0.74
C SER A 221 5.56 23.65 0.13
N ARG A 222 5.19 22.39 0.44
CA ARG A 222 6.00 21.53 1.32
C ARG A 222 7.27 20.97 0.67
N LYS A 223 7.31 20.81 -0.65
CA LYS A 223 8.46 20.30 -1.43
C LYS A 223 8.98 18.92 -0.98
N PHE A 224 8.17 18.12 -0.29
CA PHE A 224 8.52 16.75 0.08
C PHE A 224 7.36 15.78 -0.16
N PHE A 225 7.70 14.53 -0.44
CA PHE A 225 6.78 13.44 -0.72
C PHE A 225 7.22 12.16 -0.01
N PHE A 226 6.35 11.16 0.02
CA PHE A 226 6.56 9.92 0.76
C PHE A 226 6.54 8.71 -0.16
N VAL A 227 7.42 7.75 0.10
CA VAL A 227 7.48 6.46 -0.59
C VAL A 227 7.39 5.31 0.40
N ASN A 228 6.87 4.18 -0.07
CA ASN A 228 6.94 2.89 0.63
C ASN A 228 7.70 1.92 -0.28
N TYR A 229 8.74 1.28 0.23
CA TYR A 229 9.53 0.31 -0.52
C TYR A 229 9.99 -0.87 0.35
N THR A 230 10.33 -1.98 -0.30
CA THR A 230 11.07 -3.09 0.31
C THR A 230 12.57 -2.85 0.16
N ASP A 231 13.34 -2.90 1.25
CA ASP A 231 14.81 -2.73 1.20
C ASP A 231 15.52 -3.99 0.63
N LYS A 232 16.86 -4.01 0.63
CA LYS A 232 17.65 -5.19 0.19
C LYS A 232 17.59 -6.38 1.15
N SER A 233 17.27 -6.16 2.42
CA SER A 233 17.13 -7.18 3.47
C SER A 233 15.78 -7.91 3.35
N GLY A 234 14.73 -7.17 3.01
CA GLY A 234 13.34 -7.62 2.88
C GLY A 234 12.35 -6.71 3.61
N ASP A 235 12.82 -5.79 4.45
CA ASP A 235 12.05 -4.93 5.34
C ASP A 235 11.19 -3.94 4.56
N THR A 236 10.02 -3.59 5.10
CA THR A 236 9.27 -2.42 4.61
C THR A 236 9.85 -1.15 5.21
N VAL A 237 10.24 -0.22 4.34
CA VAL A 237 10.64 1.15 4.68
C VAL A 237 9.59 2.12 4.17
N VAL A 238 9.14 3.03 5.03
CA VAL A 238 8.41 4.24 4.63
C VAL A 238 9.33 5.43 4.85
N ALA A 239 9.58 6.21 3.80
CA ALA A 239 10.56 7.29 3.81
C ALA A 239 10.03 8.55 3.13
N ARG A 240 10.49 9.71 3.61
CA ARG A 240 10.29 11.01 2.99
C ARG A 240 11.49 11.38 2.13
N TYR A 241 11.22 12.01 0.98
CA TYR A 241 12.21 12.58 0.07
C TYR A 241 11.80 14.02 -0.29
N ASN A 242 12.79 14.87 -0.55
CA ASN A 242 12.60 16.25 -0.99
C ASN A 242 12.71 16.37 -2.52
N VAL A 243 11.93 17.27 -3.11
CA VAL A 243 12.16 17.73 -4.49
C VAL A 243 13.26 18.81 -4.49
N THR A 244 14.07 18.85 -5.55
CA THR A 244 15.09 19.88 -5.75
C THR A 244 14.47 21.18 -6.28
N GLU A 245 15.32 22.17 -6.61
CA GLU A 245 14.90 23.38 -7.32
C GLU A 245 14.33 23.08 -8.73
N ASP A 246 14.70 21.96 -9.36
CA ASP A 246 13.94 21.42 -10.51
C ASP A 246 12.74 20.63 -9.98
N PRO A 247 11.49 21.06 -10.23
CA PRO A 247 10.31 20.35 -9.74
C PRO A 247 10.16 18.94 -10.32
N ASN A 248 10.92 18.59 -11.38
CA ASN A 248 10.94 17.27 -12.01
C ASN A 248 12.02 16.33 -11.46
N LEU A 249 12.84 16.76 -10.49
CA LEU A 249 13.92 15.97 -9.90
C LEU A 249 13.89 16.02 -8.37
N ALA A 250 13.79 14.85 -7.75
CA ALA A 250 14.01 14.65 -6.31
C ALA A 250 15.46 14.31 -6.00
N ASP A 251 15.89 14.56 -4.76
CA ASP A 251 17.23 14.22 -4.28
C ASP A 251 17.25 12.83 -3.62
N PRO A 252 17.90 11.80 -4.20
CA PRO A 252 18.00 10.47 -3.60
C PRO A 252 18.85 10.42 -2.31
N GLY A 253 19.62 11.48 -2.02
CA GLY A 253 20.35 11.69 -0.78
C GLY A 253 19.51 12.33 0.34
N SER A 254 18.31 12.85 0.04
CA SER A 254 17.43 13.53 1.01
C SER A 254 16.57 12.58 1.86
N GLU A 255 16.85 11.28 1.83
CA GLU A 255 16.06 10.25 2.49
C GLU A 255 15.94 10.48 4.00
N PHE A 256 14.70 10.54 4.47
CA PHE A 256 14.36 10.64 5.88
C PHE A 256 13.35 9.55 6.24
N VAL A 257 13.82 8.50 6.90
CA VAL A 257 13.02 7.31 7.26
C VAL A 257 11.95 7.66 8.30
N ILE A 258 10.71 7.31 7.98
CA ILE A 258 9.52 7.53 8.81
C ILE A 258 9.22 6.28 9.65
N LEU A 259 9.23 5.10 9.02
CA LEU A 259 9.03 3.79 9.64
C LEU A 259 9.90 2.73 8.93
N THR A 260 10.37 1.74 9.68
CA THR A 260 10.97 0.50 9.13
C THR A 260 10.51 -0.70 9.95
N PHE A 261 10.16 -1.82 9.30
CA PHE A 261 9.80 -3.07 9.97
C PHE A 261 10.04 -4.31 9.10
N ASP A 262 10.34 -5.44 9.76
CA ASP A 262 10.55 -6.76 9.16
C ASP A 262 9.31 -7.25 8.36
N GLN A 263 9.59 -8.05 7.34
CA GLN A 263 8.59 -8.75 6.53
C GLN A 263 8.97 -10.24 6.45
N PRO A 264 8.34 -11.13 7.23
CA PRO A 264 8.78 -12.52 7.40
C PRO A 264 8.63 -13.39 6.13
N ALA A 265 8.05 -12.87 5.06
CA ALA A 265 8.19 -13.40 3.70
C ALA A 265 8.14 -12.29 2.63
N ALA A 266 8.65 -12.62 1.45
CA ALA A 266 8.72 -11.74 0.28
C ALA A 266 7.38 -11.62 -0.50
N ASN A 267 6.25 -11.80 0.19
CA ASN A 267 4.89 -11.75 -0.35
C ASN A 267 3.91 -11.24 0.73
N HIS A 268 2.80 -10.63 0.31
CA HIS A 268 1.92 -9.80 1.14
C HIS A 268 2.64 -8.66 1.87
N ASN A 269 3.40 -7.84 1.13
CA ASN A 269 4.12 -6.72 1.71
C ASN A 269 3.22 -5.46 1.88
N GLY A 270 2.03 -5.42 1.27
CA GLY A 270 1.14 -4.26 1.31
C GLY A 270 1.70 -3.10 0.49
N GLY A 271 2.08 -2.00 1.13
CA GLY A 271 2.82 -0.90 0.51
C GLY A 271 1.96 0.16 -0.18
N GLY A 272 0.66 0.21 0.12
CA GLY A 272 -0.15 1.38 -0.20
C GLY A 272 0.25 2.58 0.66
N LEU A 273 0.22 3.78 0.07
CA LEU A 273 0.31 5.07 0.77
C LEU A 273 -0.75 6.01 0.18
N VAL A 274 -1.55 6.65 1.04
CA VAL A 274 -2.56 7.66 0.65
C VAL A 274 -2.64 8.72 1.74
N PHE A 275 -2.74 10.00 1.38
CA PHE A 275 -3.16 11.04 2.33
C PHE A 275 -4.67 11.04 2.45
N GLY A 276 -5.19 10.93 3.68
CA GLY A 276 -6.61 10.94 3.94
C GLY A 276 -7.22 12.34 3.84
N PRO A 277 -8.56 12.46 3.81
CA PRO A 277 -9.26 13.74 3.90
C PRO A 277 -9.06 14.44 5.26
N ASP A 278 -8.52 13.73 6.24
CA ASP A 278 -8.06 14.22 7.54
C ASP A 278 -6.63 14.79 7.52
N GLY A 279 -5.91 14.68 6.39
CA GLY A 279 -4.55 15.20 6.21
C GLY A 279 -3.43 14.30 6.74
N TYR A 280 -3.76 13.14 7.31
CA TYR A 280 -2.78 12.17 7.80
C TYR A 280 -2.34 11.19 6.70
N LEU A 281 -1.17 10.57 6.87
CA LEU A 281 -0.66 9.53 5.98
C LEU A 281 -1.21 8.17 6.43
N TRP A 282 -1.95 7.52 5.55
CA TRP A 282 -2.51 6.19 5.75
C TRP A 282 -1.66 5.15 5.01
N ILE A 283 -1.28 4.08 5.71
CA ILE A 283 -0.33 3.06 5.24
C ILE A 283 -1.00 1.69 5.33
N GLY A 284 -1.06 0.96 4.22
CA GLY A 284 -1.55 -0.40 4.18
C GLY A 284 -0.40 -1.41 4.32
N THR A 285 -0.43 -2.25 5.35
CA THR A 285 0.58 -3.28 5.59
C THR A 285 -0.03 -4.68 5.47
N GLY A 286 0.64 -5.58 4.75
CA GLY A 286 0.21 -6.98 4.66
C GLY A 286 0.68 -7.82 5.84
N ASP A 287 0.21 -9.07 5.92
CA ASP A 287 0.43 -10.00 7.03
C ASP A 287 1.84 -10.62 7.09
N GLY A 288 2.71 -10.29 6.13
CA GLY A 288 4.05 -10.89 6.00
C GLY A 288 4.06 -12.25 5.30
N GLY A 289 2.95 -12.67 4.68
CA GLY A 289 2.94 -13.72 3.66
C GLY A 289 2.40 -15.08 4.09
N ALA A 290 2.80 -16.10 3.33
CA ALA A 290 2.38 -17.49 3.52
C ALA A 290 0.84 -17.72 3.46
N ALA A 291 0.36 -18.78 4.11
CA ALA A 291 -1.05 -19.16 4.20
C ALA A 291 -1.48 -19.28 5.66
N ASN A 292 -2.78 -19.09 5.91
CA ASN A 292 -3.43 -19.30 7.21
C ASN A 292 -2.81 -18.50 8.39
N ASP A 293 -2.34 -17.27 8.13
CA ASP A 293 -1.65 -16.39 9.10
C ASP A 293 -0.54 -17.13 9.89
N ARG A 294 0.36 -17.79 9.15
CA ARG A 294 1.47 -18.59 9.70
C ARG A 294 2.31 -17.84 10.76
N PHE A 295 2.38 -16.53 10.65
CA PHE A 295 3.19 -15.66 11.51
C PHE A 295 2.37 -15.02 12.66
N GLY A 296 1.05 -15.19 12.68
CA GLY A 296 0.15 -14.66 13.72
C GLY A 296 -0.04 -13.15 13.69
N ASN A 297 0.28 -12.48 12.59
CA ASN A 297 0.26 -11.02 12.48
C ASN A 297 -1.16 -10.44 12.37
N GLY A 298 -2.11 -11.24 11.85
CA GLY A 298 -3.47 -10.82 11.54
C GLY A 298 -4.17 -10.19 12.73
N GLN A 299 -4.09 -10.82 13.91
CA GLN A 299 -4.74 -10.35 15.14
C GLN A 299 -3.76 -9.90 16.23
N ASN A 300 -2.44 -9.95 16.00
CA ASN A 300 -1.46 -9.46 16.98
C ASN A 300 -1.40 -7.91 16.97
N PRO A 301 -1.75 -7.21 18.06
CA PRO A 301 -1.74 -5.74 18.10
C PRO A 301 -0.33 -5.13 18.29
N GLU A 302 0.67 -5.94 18.63
CA GLU A 302 2.05 -5.51 18.89
C GLU A 302 2.87 -5.29 17.59
N THR A 303 2.37 -5.77 16.44
CA THR A 303 3.07 -5.63 15.15
C THR A 303 2.35 -4.69 14.19
N TRP A 304 3.12 -3.95 13.38
CA TRP A 304 2.59 -3.13 12.30
C TRP A 304 2.16 -3.92 11.05
N LEU A 305 2.38 -5.24 10.99
CA LEU A 305 1.94 -6.11 9.89
C LEU A 305 0.44 -6.42 9.97
N ALA A 306 -0.25 -6.65 8.85
CA ALA A 306 -1.70 -6.89 8.76
C ALA A 306 -2.62 -5.73 9.21
N LYS A 307 -2.17 -4.48 9.07
CA LYS A 307 -2.85 -3.29 9.61
C LYS A 307 -3.23 -2.26 8.53
N MET A 308 -4.16 -1.36 8.89
CA MET A 308 -4.05 0.03 8.44
C MET A 308 -3.34 0.81 9.53
N LEU A 309 -2.25 1.50 9.17
CA LEU A 309 -1.64 2.52 10.02
C LEU A 309 -2.11 3.91 9.59
N ARG A 310 -2.16 4.85 10.53
CA ARG A 310 -2.55 6.25 10.32
C ARG A 310 -1.63 7.13 11.17
N ILE A 311 -0.80 7.94 10.52
CA ILE A 311 0.24 8.76 11.17
C ILE A 311 0.28 10.20 10.64
N ASP A 312 0.65 11.14 11.51
CA ASP A 312 0.98 12.51 11.14
C ASP A 312 2.46 12.64 10.78
N VAL A 313 2.73 12.95 9.52
CA VAL A 313 4.09 13.19 8.99
C VAL A 313 4.28 14.64 8.53
N THR A 314 3.37 15.56 8.91
CA THR A 314 3.30 16.89 8.29
C THR A 314 3.10 18.08 9.24
N SER A 315 2.58 17.88 10.46
CA SER A 315 2.43 18.99 11.44
C SER A 315 3.76 19.36 12.10
N ASP A 316 4.68 18.39 12.26
CA ASP A 316 6.05 18.62 12.71
C ASP A 316 7.04 17.82 11.83
N PRO A 317 7.48 18.39 10.69
CA PRO A 317 8.42 17.73 9.77
C PRO A 317 9.83 17.46 10.33
N ALA A 318 10.17 17.94 11.54
CA ALA A 318 11.43 17.61 12.19
C ALA A 318 11.39 16.25 12.91
N LYS A 319 10.20 15.74 13.23
CA LYS A 319 9.99 14.37 13.71
C LYS A 319 9.87 13.39 12.54
N GLN A 320 10.07 12.10 12.80
CA GLN A 320 9.71 11.03 11.87
C GLN A 320 8.20 11.04 11.62
N TYR A 321 7.42 10.93 12.70
CA TYR A 321 5.96 11.09 12.68
C TYR A 321 5.45 11.48 14.08
N GLN A 322 4.14 11.69 14.17
CA GLN A 322 3.36 11.76 15.40
C GLN A 322 2.14 10.86 15.23
N VAL A 323 1.57 10.36 16.34
CA VAL A 323 0.30 9.64 16.32
C VAL A 323 -0.85 10.64 16.44
N PRO A 324 -1.86 10.59 15.55
CA PRO A 324 -3.09 11.37 15.69
C PRO A 324 -3.80 11.06 17.02
N PRO A 325 -4.25 12.07 17.79
CA PRO A 325 -4.86 11.87 19.11
C PRO A 325 -6.25 11.21 19.06
N ASP A 326 -6.81 11.02 17.87
CA ASP A 326 -8.06 10.35 17.56
C ASP A 326 -7.87 8.94 16.96
N ASN A 327 -6.64 8.42 16.89
CA ASN A 327 -6.41 6.99 16.61
C ASN A 327 -7.06 6.11 17.71
N PRO A 328 -7.60 4.92 17.36
CA PRO A 328 -8.29 4.07 18.31
C PRO A 328 -7.32 3.41 19.31
N SER A 329 -7.45 3.74 20.59
CA SER A 329 -6.92 2.90 21.67
C SER A 329 -7.88 1.74 21.97
N MET A 330 -7.35 0.53 22.10
CA MET A 330 -8.08 -0.59 22.72
C MET A 330 -8.18 -0.39 24.26
N SER A 331 -8.86 -1.29 24.96
CA SER A 331 -8.92 -1.25 26.43
C SER A 331 -7.53 -1.42 27.04
N GLN A 332 -7.37 -0.99 28.30
CA GLN A 332 -6.13 -1.11 29.11
C GLN A 332 -5.67 -2.57 29.36
N GLU A 333 -6.34 -3.55 28.75
CA GLU A 333 -6.03 -4.98 28.79
C GLU A 333 -5.16 -5.41 27.58
N TRP A 334 -5.01 -4.54 26.57
CA TRP A 334 -4.27 -4.82 25.34
C TRP A 334 -3.27 -3.69 25.07
N GLU A 335 -1.97 -4.01 25.03
CA GLU A 335 -0.98 -3.11 24.45
C GLU A 335 -1.08 -3.16 22.93
N VAL A 336 -1.21 -1.98 22.29
CA VAL A 336 -1.45 -1.84 20.85
C VAL A 336 -0.53 -0.76 20.30
N GLN A 337 0.12 -1.03 19.16
CA GLN A 337 0.94 0.00 18.53
C GLN A 337 0.07 1.21 18.14
N PRO A 338 0.37 2.42 18.61
CA PRO A 338 -0.55 3.56 18.58
C PRO A 338 -0.80 4.12 17.16
N GLU A 339 0.00 3.72 16.17
CA GLU A 339 -0.19 4.01 14.76
C GLU A 339 -1.37 3.23 14.14
N ILE A 340 -1.85 2.16 14.78
CA ILE A 340 -2.86 1.26 14.22
C ILE A 340 -4.24 1.92 14.22
N TRP A 341 -4.86 1.97 13.04
CA TRP A 341 -6.28 2.31 12.87
C TRP A 341 -7.17 1.07 12.68
N ALA A 342 -6.67 0.03 12.01
CA ALA A 342 -7.40 -1.21 11.79
C ALA A 342 -6.47 -2.44 11.81
N ILE A 343 -7.03 -3.58 12.20
CA ILE A 343 -6.34 -4.87 12.38
C ILE A 343 -7.10 -5.98 11.62
N GLY A 344 -6.46 -7.13 11.36
CA GLY A 344 -7.08 -8.26 10.66
C GLY A 344 -7.02 -8.22 9.14
N LEU A 345 -6.12 -7.42 8.55
CA LEU A 345 -5.95 -7.36 7.10
C LEU A 345 -4.97 -8.44 6.59
N ARG A 346 -5.00 -8.71 5.28
CA ARG A 346 -4.15 -9.72 4.64
C ARG A 346 -3.08 -9.10 3.73
N ASN A 347 -3.50 -8.31 2.75
CA ASN A 347 -2.59 -7.62 1.83
C ASN A 347 -3.22 -6.32 1.25
N PRO A 348 -3.33 -5.23 2.04
CA PRO A 348 -3.91 -3.95 1.62
C PRO A 348 -2.96 -3.18 0.67
N TRP A 349 -2.88 -3.65 -0.57
CA TRP A 349 -2.00 -3.14 -1.63
C TRP A 349 -2.42 -1.76 -2.18
N ARG A 350 -3.73 -1.52 -2.39
CA ARG A 350 -4.31 -0.24 -2.83
C ARG A 350 -5.67 -0.02 -2.18
N TYR A 351 -5.99 1.24 -1.93
CA TYR A 351 -7.24 1.75 -1.35
C TYR A 351 -7.39 3.23 -1.71
N SER A 352 -8.57 3.80 -1.47
CA SER A 352 -8.88 5.21 -1.71
C SER A 352 -9.93 5.70 -0.70
N PHE A 353 -10.11 7.01 -0.62
CA PHE A 353 -11.19 7.70 0.10
C PHE A 353 -12.25 8.23 -0.88
#